data_AF-A0A0V8QAR7-F1
#
_entry.id   AF-A0A0V8QAR7-F1
#
_cell.length_a   1.000
_cell.length_b   1.000
_cell.length_c   1.000
_cell.angle_alpha   90.00
_cell.angle_beta   90.00
_cell.angle_gamma   90.00
#
_symmetry.space_group_name_H-M   'P 1'
#
loop_
_entity.id
_entity.type
_entity.pdbx_description
1 polymer ?
#
loop_
_entity_poly.entity_id
_entity_poly.type
_entity_poly.pdbx_seq_one_letter_code
_entity_poly.pdbx_strand_id
1 'polypeptide(L)'
;MFHAVLQRSTESCRHFLAAVLGRKPEEITHLQILNPLIPGERLQEKQCILDIRLRINHGEQIGIEMQVSRIDDWPERSLYYLCRVSDE
;
A
#
# COMPACT_ATOMS: atom_id res chain seq x y z
N MET A 1 5.99 -7.47 9.44
CA MET A 1 5.04 -8.61 9.45
C MET A 1 3.86 -8.35 8.51
N PHE A 2 3.16 -7.23 8.67
CA PHE A 2 1.99 -6.85 7.85
C PHE A 2 2.22 -6.89 6.33
N HIS A 3 3.30 -6.26 5.85
CA HIS A 3 3.64 -6.28 4.42
C HIS A 3 3.79 -7.69 3.85
N ALA A 4 4.52 -8.56 4.54
CA ALA A 4 4.74 -9.94 4.12
C ALA A 4 3.43 -10.76 4.08
N VAL A 5 2.47 -10.46 4.96
CA VAL A 5 1.17 -11.14 4.98
C VAL A 5 0.33 -10.71 3.78
N LEU A 6 0.20 -9.40 3.52
CA LEU A 6 -0.62 -8.90 2.42
C LEU A 6 -0.03 -9.20 1.04
N GLN A 7 1.30 -9.31 0.93
CA GLN A 7 1.96 -9.69 -0.32
C GLN A 7 1.87 -11.20 -0.62
N ARG A 8 1.70 -12.05 0.39
CA ARG A 8 1.61 -13.52 0.19
C ARG A 8 0.30 -13.98 -0.44
N SER A 9 -0.75 -13.17 -0.35
CA SER A 9 -2.09 -13.53 -0.82
C SER A 9 -2.82 -12.30 -1.35
N THR A 10 -2.96 -12.25 -2.67
CA THR A 10 -3.77 -11.23 -3.36
C THR A 10 -5.21 -11.22 -2.87
N GLU A 11 -5.77 -12.40 -2.56
CA GLU A 11 -7.12 -12.51 -1.98
C GLU A 11 -7.22 -11.84 -0.62
N SER A 12 -6.26 -12.09 0.28
CA SER A 12 -6.25 -11.47 1.61
C SER A 12 -6.08 -9.95 1.52
N CYS A 13 -5.22 -9.48 0.62
CA CYS A 13 -5.07 -8.06 0.33
C CYS A 13 -6.37 -7.44 -0.19
N ARG A 14 -7.06 -8.11 -1.13
CA ARG A 14 -8.35 -7.64 -1.67
C ARG A 14 -9.42 -7.50 -0.58
N HIS A 15 -9.60 -8.54 0.24
CA HIS A 15 -10.61 -8.51 1.30
C HIS A 15 -10.30 -7.46 2.36
N PHE A 16 -9.02 -7.31 2.74
CA PHE A 16 -8.58 -6.26 3.65
C PHE A 16 -8.89 -4.86 3.07
N LEU A 17 -8.50 -4.63 1.82
CA LEU A 17 -8.72 -3.36 1.15
C LEU A 17 -10.21 -3.02 1.01
N ALA A 18 -11.02 -3.99 0.63
CA ALA A 18 -12.47 -3.86 0.56
C ALA A 18 -13.06 -3.42 1.91
N ALA A 19 -12.66 -4.07 3.00
CA ALA A 19 -13.12 -3.74 4.35
C ALA A 19 -12.73 -2.32 4.77
N VAL A 20 -11.50 -1.89 4.50
CA VAL A 20 -11.02 -0.54 4.86
C VAL A 20 -11.68 0.55 4.03
N LEU A 21 -11.92 0.30 2.74
CA LEU A 21 -12.56 1.26 1.84
C LEU A 21 -14.10 1.27 1.96
N GLY A 22 -14.69 0.37 2.73
CA GLY A 22 -16.15 0.21 2.81
C GLY A 22 -16.78 -0.28 1.50
N ARG A 23 -16.03 -1.04 0.69
CA ARG A 23 -16.47 -1.61 -0.59
C ARG A 23 -16.65 -3.11 -0.46
N LYS A 24 -17.36 -3.74 -1.40
CA LYS A 24 -17.38 -5.20 -1.48
C LYS A 24 -16.11 -5.73 -2.17
N PRO A 25 -15.56 -6.90 -1.78
CA PRO A 25 -14.37 -7.46 -2.43
C PRO A 25 -14.53 -7.64 -3.94
N GLU A 26 -15.72 -7.97 -4.41
CA GLU A 26 -16.01 -8.21 -5.83
C GLU A 26 -15.91 -6.92 -6.68
N GLU A 27 -15.98 -5.75 -6.04
CA GLU A 27 -15.76 -4.46 -6.72
C GLU A 27 -14.28 -4.20 -7.05
N ILE A 28 -13.35 -4.96 -6.44
CA ILE A 28 -11.90 -4.87 -6.70
C ILE A 28 -11.51 -5.99 -7.66
N THR A 29 -11.78 -5.78 -8.94
CA THR A 29 -11.56 -6.77 -10.01
C THR A 29 -10.10 -6.88 -10.43
N HIS A 30 -9.34 -5.79 -10.29
CA HIS A 30 -7.89 -5.78 -10.54
C HIS A 30 -7.16 -5.22 -9.31
N LEU A 31 -6.06 -5.87 -8.93
CA LEU A 31 -5.20 -5.47 -7.82
C LEU A 31 -3.75 -5.80 -8.14
N GLN A 32 -2.88 -4.79 -8.09
CA GLN A 32 -1.45 -4.90 -8.32
C GLN A 32 -0.68 -4.23 -7.18
N ILE A 33 0.28 -4.93 -6.57
CA ILE A 33 1.23 -4.36 -5.62
C ILE A 33 2.40 -3.74 -6.40
N LEU A 34 2.68 -2.46 -6.15
CA LEU A 34 3.70 -1.68 -6.87
C LEU A 34 5.06 -1.65 -6.17
N ASN A 35 5.12 -2.00 -4.88
CA ASN A 35 6.35 -2.04 -4.07
C ASN A 35 6.55 -3.43 -3.41
N PRO A 36 6.68 -4.52 -4.18
CA PRO A 36 6.84 -5.86 -3.61
C PRO A 36 8.13 -5.99 -2.78
N LEU A 37 8.08 -6.69 -1.64
CA LEU A 37 9.29 -7.17 -0.96
C LEU A 37 9.97 -8.19 -1.84
N ILE A 38 11.25 -7.95 -2.13
CA ILE A 38 12.12 -8.88 -2.83
C ILE A 38 12.90 -9.66 -1.77
N PRO A 39 12.76 -11.00 -1.69
CA PRO A 39 13.52 -11.80 -0.74
C PRO A 39 15.02 -11.62 -0.92
N GLY A 40 15.74 -11.28 0.15
CA GLY A 40 17.18 -11.05 0.14
C GLY A 40 17.60 -9.60 -0.11
N GLU A 41 16.68 -8.71 -0.50
CA GLU A 41 16.96 -7.27 -0.53
C GLU A 41 16.79 -6.66 0.85
N ARG A 42 17.75 -5.80 1.23
CA ARG A 42 17.64 -4.99 2.43
C ARG A 42 16.67 -3.86 2.15
N LEU A 43 15.57 -3.81 2.89
CA LEU A 43 14.64 -2.68 2.88
C LEU A 43 15.41 -1.38 3.07
N GLN A 44 15.41 -0.51 2.07
CA GLN A 44 15.97 0.83 2.21
C GLN A 44 15.01 1.69 3.05
N GLU A 45 15.53 2.63 3.83
CA GLU A 45 14.70 3.50 4.68
C GLU A 45 13.58 4.21 3.89
N LYS A 46 13.84 4.58 2.63
CA LYS A 46 12.88 5.20 1.70
C LYS A 46 11.75 4.26 1.23
N GLN A 47 11.93 2.94 1.33
CA GLN A 47 10.92 1.91 1.06
C GLN A 47 10.09 1.57 2.29
N CYS A 48 10.55 1.92 3.50
CA CYS A 48 9.86 1.64 4.76
C CYS A 48 8.83 2.70 5.17
N ILE A 49 8.81 3.87 4.51
CA ILE A 49 7.92 4.97 4.91
C ILE A 49 6.46 4.60 4.57
N LEU A 50 6.22 4.11 3.35
CA LEU A 50 4.92 3.60 2.91
C LEU A 50 4.96 2.08 2.89
N ASP A 51 4.13 1.41 3.71
CA ASP A 51 4.11 -0.05 3.76
C ASP A 51 3.73 -0.61 2.39
N ILE A 52 2.51 -0.38 1.90
CA ILE A 52 2.03 -1.00 0.66
C ILE A 52 1.54 0.08 -0.29
N ARG A 53 1.98 0.02 -1.54
CA ARG A 53 1.45 0.79 -2.66
C ARG A 53 0.75 -0.13 -3.62
N LEU A 54 -0.50 0.18 -3.91
CA LEU A 54 -1.41 -0.61 -4.73
C LEU A 54 -1.90 0.19 -5.92
N ARG A 55 -2.17 -0.50 -7.01
CA ARG A 55 -3.04 -0.03 -8.09
C ARG A 55 -4.22 -0.97 -8.20
N ILE A 56 -5.43 -0.43 -8.14
CA ILE A 56 -6.66 -1.20 -8.29
C ILE A 56 -7.50 -0.71 -9.46
N ASN A 57 -8.32 -1.61 -10.01
CA ASN A 57 -9.32 -1.33 -11.04
C ASN A 57 -8.77 -0.40 -12.15
N HIS A 58 -9.54 0.63 -12.53
CA HIS A 58 -9.23 1.61 -13.58
C HIS A 58 -8.07 2.57 -13.25
N GLY A 59 -7.06 2.11 -12.51
CA GLY A 59 -5.83 2.87 -12.21
C GLY A 59 -5.85 3.62 -10.89
N GLU A 60 -6.83 3.36 -10.01
CA GLU A 60 -6.89 3.97 -8.67
C GLU A 60 -5.66 3.55 -7.86
N GLN A 61 -4.85 4.53 -7.46
CA GLN A 61 -3.64 4.30 -6.66
C GLN A 61 -3.96 4.44 -5.18
N ILE A 62 -3.52 3.45 -4.39
CA ILE A 62 -3.78 3.39 -2.96
C ILE A 62 -2.47 3.19 -2.22
N GLY A 63 -2.15 4.10 -1.31
CA GLY A 63 -1.09 3.94 -0.33
C GLY A 63 -1.67 3.46 1.00
N ILE A 64 -1.05 2.44 1.59
CA ILE A 64 -1.37 1.93 2.92
C ILE A 64 -0.14 2.13 3.79
N GLU A 65 -0.35 2.78 4.92
CA GLU A 65 0.64 2.95 5.98
C GLU A 65 0.00 2.53 7.31
N MET A 66 0.67 1.66 8.05
CA MET A 66 0.18 1.14 9.33
C MET A 66 1.04 1.68 10.46
N GLN A 67 0.42 2.44 11.36
CA GLN A 67 1.10 3.04 12.50
C GLN A 67 0.54 2.49 13.82
N VAL A 68 1.43 2.19 14.77
CA VAL A 68 1.04 1.74 16.13
C VAL A 68 0.61 2.91 17.00
N SER A 69 1.13 4.11 16.70
CA SER A 69 0.81 5.36 17.39
C SER A 69 0.59 6.46 16.35
N ARG A 70 -0.14 7.50 16.72
CA ARG A 70 -0.25 8.69 15.87
C ARG A 70 1.13 9.35 15.76
N ILE A 71 1.53 9.67 14.53
CA ILE A 71 2.73 10.44 14.22
C ILE A 71 2.26 11.74 13.57
N ASP A 72 2.79 12.86 14.02
CA ASP A 72 2.30 14.20 13.64
C ASP A 72 2.87 14.70 12.29
N ASP A 73 3.63 13.88 11.56
CA ASP A 73 4.29 14.19 10.27
C ASP A 73 3.48 13.72 9.04
N TRP A 74 2.22 13.34 9.24
CA TRP A 74 1.35 12.83 8.17
C TRP A 74 1.19 13.79 6.98
N PRO A 75 1.04 15.13 7.15
CA PRO A 75 0.95 16.06 6.03
C PRO A 75 2.18 16.03 5.11
N GLU A 76 3.38 16.05 5.68
CA GLU A 76 4.64 16.05 4.96
C GLU A 76 4.83 14.74 4.18
N ARG A 77 4.53 13.61 4.83
CA ARG A 77 4.59 12.27 4.20
C ARG A 77 3.59 12.14 3.07
N SER A 78 2.37 12.63 3.27
CA SER A 78 1.32 12.61 2.24
C SER A 78 1.74 13.40 1.00
N LEU A 79 2.34 14.59 1.19
CA LEU A 79 2.88 15.37 0.09
C LEU A 79 4.03 14.63 -0.63
N TYR A 80 4.96 14.06 0.13
CA TYR A 80 6.07 13.27 -0.41
C TYR A 80 5.58 12.10 -1.27
N TYR A 81 4.56 11.36 -0.81
CA TYR A 81 3.97 10.26 -1.57
C TYR A 81 3.29 10.74 -2.85
N LEU A 82 2.55 11.85 -2.79
CA LEU A 82 1.89 12.42 -3.96
C LEU A 82 2.91 12.81 -5.04
N CYS A 83 3.99 13.49 -4.65
CA CYS A 83 5.08 13.83 -5.57
C CYS A 83 5.66 12.57 -6.22
N ARG A 84 5.98 11.54 -5.43
CA ARG A 84 6.58 10.31 -5.95
C ARG A 84 5.67 9.50 -6.86
N VAL A 85 4.35 9.55 -6.64
CA VAL A 85 3.36 8.95 -7.55
C VAL A 85 3.31 9.67 -8.90
N SER A 86 3.59 10.97 -8.92
CA SER A 86 3.52 11.82 -10.12
C SER A 86 4.79 11.73 -10.99
N ASP A 87 5.88 11.20 -10.44
CA ASP A 87 7.17 11.05 -11.12
C ASP A 87 7.27 9.75 -11.97
N GLU A 88 6.25 8.88 -11.92
CA GLU A 88 6.16 7.58 -12.63
C GLU A 88 5.10 7.57 -13.74
#